data_AF-A0A5K0XWP9-F1
#
_entry.id   AF-A0A5K0XWP9-F1
#
_cell.length_a   1.000
_cell.length_b   1.000
_cell.length_c   1.000
_cell.angle_alpha   90.00
_cell.angle_beta   90.00
_cell.angle_gamma   90.00
#
_symmetry.space_group_name_H-M   'P 1'
#
loop_
_entity.id
_entity.type
_entity.pdbx_description
1 polymer ?
#
loop_
_entity_poly.entity_id
_entity_poly.type
_entity_poly.pdbx_seq_one_letter_code
_entity_poly.pdbx_strand_id
1 'polypeptide(L)'
;MGLGGYKEFVHKPKLVKRVIAKSPALFHWIFNTRGKATVINVEIHGKIINYLDDSKGKVMSFATSATEFEDHLYLGNLNTSFIGKLRSQKAKK
;
A
#
# COMPACT_ATOMS: atom_id res chain seq x y z
N MET A 1 4.23 8.41 -14.78
CA MET A 1 3.98 8.91 -13.41
C MET A 1 4.17 7.78 -12.42
N GLY A 2 5.39 7.66 -11.89
CA GLY A 2 5.76 6.65 -10.90
C GLY A 2 5.62 7.17 -9.48
N LEU A 3 5.25 6.27 -8.56
CA LEU A 3 5.50 6.22 -7.10
C LEU A 3 5.21 7.44 -6.19
N GLY A 4 5.07 8.67 -6.68
CA GLY A 4 4.87 9.88 -5.85
C GLY A 4 3.52 9.92 -5.13
N GLY A 5 2.44 9.50 -5.82
CA GLY A 5 1.07 9.72 -5.35
C GLY A 5 0.73 9.15 -3.97
N TYR A 6 1.13 7.91 -3.67
CA TYR A 6 0.76 7.24 -2.42
C TYR A 6 1.57 7.73 -1.21
N LYS A 7 2.89 7.89 -1.40
CA LYS A 7 3.79 8.36 -0.34
C LYS A 7 3.48 9.82 0.04
N GLU A 8 3.21 10.65 -0.97
CA GLU A 8 2.72 12.01 -0.78
C GLU A 8 1.34 12.03 -0.13
N PHE A 9 0.41 11.15 -0.53
CA PHE A 9 -0.93 11.10 0.04
C PHE A 9 -0.94 10.87 1.56
N VAL A 10 -0.15 9.93 2.07
CA VAL A 10 -0.06 9.66 3.51
C VAL A 10 0.40 10.92 4.26
N HIS A 11 1.25 11.74 3.64
CA HIS A 11 1.77 12.99 4.19
C HIS A 11 0.89 14.22 3.90
N LYS A 12 -0.21 14.09 3.14
CA LYS A 12 -1.08 15.25 2.86
C LYS A 12 -1.90 15.69 4.08
N PRO A 13 -2.18 16.99 4.21
CA PRO A 13 -3.06 17.53 5.26
C PRO A 13 -4.45 16.88 5.25
N LYS A 14 -5.08 16.77 6.43
CA LYS A 14 -6.41 16.14 6.61
C LYS A 14 -7.48 16.68 5.64
N LEU A 15 -7.47 17.98 5.34
CA LEU A 15 -8.42 18.60 4.43
C LEU A 15 -8.27 18.09 2.99
N VAL A 16 -7.04 17.93 2.52
CA VAL A 16 -6.76 17.42 1.17
C VAL A 16 -7.21 15.97 1.05
N LYS A 17 -6.95 15.14 2.08
CA LYS A 17 -7.46 13.77 2.13
C LYS A 17 -8.98 13.72 2.04
N ARG A 18 -9.67 14.63 2.73
CA ARG A 18 -11.14 14.71 2.75
C ARG A 18 -11.73 15.13 1.39
N VAL A 19 -11.07 16.05 0.68
CA VAL A 19 -11.47 16.46 -0.67
C VAL A 19 -11.30 15.32 -1.67
N ILE A 20 -10.15 14.63 -1.63
CA ILE A 20 -9.88 13.49 -2.51
C ILE A 20 -10.85 12.33 -2.24
N ALA A 21 -11.14 12.04 -0.96
CA ALA A 21 -12.08 10.97 -0.58
C ALA A 21 -13.53 11.25 -1.03
N LYS A 22 -13.91 12.53 -1.21
CA LYS A 22 -15.24 12.93 -1.67
C LYS A 22 -15.40 12.88 -3.20
N SER A 23 -14.32 12.73 -3.96
CA SER A 23 -14.37 12.71 -5.42
C SER A 23 -13.76 11.42 -5.99
N PRO A 24 -14.61 10.48 -6.43
CA PRO A 24 -14.15 9.23 -7.05
C PRO A 24 -13.27 9.45 -8.28
N ALA A 25 -13.52 10.51 -9.06
CA ALA A 25 -12.73 10.86 -10.23
C ALA A 25 -11.31 11.31 -9.87
N LEU A 26 -11.17 12.18 -8.86
CA LEU A 26 -9.87 12.61 -8.33
C LEU A 26 -9.11 11.44 -7.69
N PHE A 27 -9.82 10.58 -6.97
CA PHE A 27 -9.23 9.36 -6.41
C PHE A 27 -8.67 8.47 -7.53
N HIS A 28 -9.42 8.20 -8.59
CA HIS A 28 -8.96 7.40 -9.71
C HIS A 28 -7.78 8.06 -10.45
N TRP A 29 -7.82 9.36 -10.68
CA TRP A 29 -6.76 10.10 -11.38
C TRP A 29 -5.44 10.10 -10.60
N ILE A 30 -5.50 10.35 -9.28
CA ILE A 30 -4.31 10.37 -8.41
C ILE A 30 -3.75 8.97 -8.23
N PHE A 31 -4.61 7.99 -8.00
CA PHE A 31 -4.17 6.68 -7.55
C PHE A 31 -4.06 5.64 -8.65
N ASN A 32 -4.62 5.86 -9.85
CA ASN A 32 -4.67 4.94 -11.01
C ASN A 32 -4.26 3.50 -10.64
N THR A 33 -5.08 2.89 -9.77
CA THR A 33 -4.71 1.73 -8.94
C THR A 33 -4.92 0.41 -9.67
N ARG A 34 -5.37 0.45 -10.92
CA ARG A 34 -5.63 -0.77 -11.69
C ARG A 34 -4.30 -1.50 -11.90
N GLY A 35 -4.13 -2.59 -11.16
CA GLY A 35 -2.97 -3.48 -11.27
C GLY A 35 -1.74 -3.02 -10.48
N LYS A 36 -1.89 -2.51 -9.25
CA LYS A 36 -0.76 -2.19 -8.37
C LYS A 36 -1.10 -2.48 -6.92
N ALA A 37 -0.16 -3.06 -6.17
CA ALA A 37 -0.30 -3.27 -4.74
C ALA A 37 0.88 -2.64 -3.98
N THR A 38 0.57 -1.89 -2.92
CA THR A 38 1.58 -1.34 -2.02
C THR A 38 1.17 -1.60 -0.57
N VAL A 39 2.12 -2.05 0.25
CA VAL A 39 1.94 -2.28 1.68
C VAL A 39 2.95 -1.41 2.41
N ILE A 40 2.50 -0.66 3.41
CA ILE A 40 3.33 0.29 4.15
C ILE A 40 3.34 -0.13 5.61
N ASN A 41 4.53 -0.33 6.16
CA ASN A 41 4.74 -0.54 7.59
C ASN A 41 5.01 0.81 8.25
N VAL A 42 4.28 1.09 9.32
CA VAL A 42 4.26 2.38 10.00
C VAL A 42 4.44 2.16 11.50
N GLU A 43 5.36 2.92 12.09
CA GLU A 43 5.60 2.93 13.54
C GLU A 43 4.46 3.62 14.31
N ILE A 44 4.42 3.48 15.64
CA ILE A 44 3.42 4.08 16.53
C ILE A 44 3.24 5.61 16.33
N HIS A 45 4.28 6.30 15.86
CA HIS A 45 4.25 7.75 15.62
C HIS A 45 3.92 8.12 14.17
N GLY A 46 3.46 7.19 13.34
CA GLY A 46 3.12 7.46 11.96
C GLY A 46 4.31 7.51 10.99
N LYS A 47 5.53 7.21 11.47
CA LYS A 47 6.73 7.16 10.64
C LYS A 47 6.71 5.89 9.80
N ILE A 48 6.89 6.04 8.48
CA ILE A 48 7.04 4.90 7.57
C ILE A 48 8.39 4.25 7.84
N ILE A 49 8.39 2.98 8.23
CA ILE A 49 9.60 2.20 8.52
C ILE A 49 9.95 1.21 7.42
N ASN A 50 8.97 0.77 6.64
CA ASN A 50 9.19 -0.07 5.46
C ASN A 50 8.02 0.06 4.48
N TYR A 51 8.23 -0.29 3.21
CA TYR A 51 7.17 -0.44 2.23
C TYR A 51 7.52 -1.54 1.23
N LEU A 52 6.51 -2.26 0.78
CA LEU A 52 6.58 -3.24 -0.30
C LEU A 52 5.70 -2.75 -1.42
N ASP A 53 6.25 -2.66 -2.63
CA ASP A 53 5.58 -2.09 -3.79
C ASP A 53 5.65 -3.03 -5.00
N ASP A 54 4.49 -3.43 -5.50
CA ASP A 54 4.30 -4.07 -6.80
C ASP A 54 3.64 -3.07 -7.75
N SER A 55 4.40 -2.04 -8.14
CA SER A 55 3.95 -0.96 -9.04
C SER A 55 3.63 -1.41 -10.47
N LYS A 56 3.92 -2.67 -10.81
CA LYS A 56 3.54 -3.29 -12.09
C LYS A 56 2.41 -4.31 -11.95
N GLY A 57 1.97 -4.61 -10.72
CA GLY A 57 0.94 -5.60 -10.41
C GLY A 57 1.23 -6.98 -10.97
N LYS A 58 2.51 -7.35 -11.09
CA LYS A 58 2.92 -8.62 -11.72
C LYS A 58 2.56 -9.81 -10.83
N VAL A 59 2.57 -9.60 -9.51
CA VAL A 59 2.36 -10.62 -8.51
C VAL A 59 1.03 -10.41 -7.81
N MET A 60 0.71 -9.17 -7.44
CA MET A 60 -0.54 -8.84 -6.76
C MET A 60 -1.08 -7.49 -7.24
N SER A 61 -2.28 -7.50 -7.80
CA SER A 61 -2.91 -6.31 -8.40
C SER A 61 -3.56 -5.37 -7.37
N PHE A 62 -3.80 -5.86 -6.15
CA PHE A 62 -4.39 -5.11 -5.04
C PHE A 62 -4.16 -5.86 -3.72
N ALA A 63 -3.89 -5.17 -2.61
CA ALA A 63 -3.80 -5.79 -1.29
C ALA A 63 -4.88 -5.19 -0.37
N THR A 64 -5.69 -6.03 0.26
CA THR A 64 -6.77 -5.63 1.18
C THR A 64 -6.41 -5.81 2.64
N SER A 65 -5.46 -6.70 2.93
CA SER A 65 -4.96 -6.94 4.28
C SER A 65 -3.48 -7.29 4.23
N ALA A 66 -2.76 -6.95 5.31
CA ALA A 66 -1.39 -7.32 5.52
C ALA A 66 -1.19 -7.71 6.99
N THR A 67 -0.60 -8.88 7.24
CA THR A 67 -0.36 -9.40 8.60
C THR A 67 1.03 -10.01 8.68
N GLU A 68 1.82 -9.58 9.66
CA GLU A 68 3.14 -10.16 9.93
C GLU A 68 3.00 -11.30 10.95
N PHE A 69 3.53 -12.47 10.62
CA PHE A 69 3.55 -13.65 11.48
C PHE A 69 4.76 -14.53 11.13
N GLU A 70 5.48 -15.03 12.14
CA GLU A 70 6.65 -15.91 11.97
C GLU A 70 7.64 -15.47 10.88
N ASP A 71 8.11 -14.21 10.95
CA ASP A 71 9.06 -13.62 9.98
C ASP A 71 8.56 -13.55 8.52
N HIS A 72 7.25 -13.68 8.32
CA HIS A 72 6.62 -13.54 7.02
C HIS A 72 5.53 -12.49 7.07
N LEU A 73 5.41 -11.76 5.96
CA LEU A 73 4.28 -10.90 5.69
C LEU A 73 3.29 -11.64 4.79
N TYR A 74 2.08 -11.81 5.30
CA TYR A 74 0.95 -12.39 4.60
C TYR A 74 0.08 -11.28 4.04
N LEU A 75 -0.25 -11.39 2.75
CA LEU A 75 -1.01 -10.40 2.00
C LEU A 75 -2.30 -11.02 1.47
N GLY A 76 -3.43 -10.43 1.86
CA GLY A 76 -4.75 -10.79 1.36
C GLY A 76 -5.15 -9.92 0.18
N ASN A 77 -5.86 -10.53 -0.78
CA ASN A 77 -6.46 -9.86 -1.92
C ASN A 77 -7.81 -10.53 -2.24
N LEU A 78 -8.86 -9.71 -2.46
CA LEU A 78 -10.19 -10.21 -2.80
C LEU A 78 -10.32 -10.68 -4.28
N ASN A 79 -9.33 -10.37 -5.12
CA ASN A 79 -9.33 -10.67 -6.55
C ASN A 79 -8.53 -11.94 -6.91
N THR A 80 -7.95 -12.64 -5.93
CA THR A 80 -7.10 -13.82 -6.18
C THR A 80 -7.45 -14.96 -5.24
N SER A 81 -7.25 -16.20 -5.69
CA SER A 81 -7.47 -17.42 -4.90
C SER A 81 -6.25 -17.88 -4.09
N PHE A 82 -5.24 -17.01 -3.93
CA PHE A 82 -4.02 -17.30 -3.17
C PHE A 82 -3.74 -16.21 -2.13
N ILE A 83 -2.95 -16.58 -1.11
CA ILE A 83 -2.40 -15.64 -0.12
C ILE A 83 -0.97 -15.30 -0.53
N GLY A 84 -0.64 -14.02 -0.63
CA GLY A 84 0.73 -13.59 -0.86
C GLY A 84 1.58 -13.84 0.38
N LYS A 85 2.76 -14.42 0.22
CA LYS A 85 3.72 -14.65 1.31
C LYS A 85 5.07 -14.06 0.93
N LEU A 86 5.56 -13.13 1.74
CA LEU A 86 6.86 -12.51 1.57
C LEU A 86 7.69 -12.70 2.83
N ARG A 87 8.98 -12.98 2.67
CA ARG A 87 9.90 -13.00 3.81
C ARG A 87 10.03 -11.57 4.32
N SER A 88 9.80 -11.36 5.62
CA SER A 88 9.85 -10.03 6.22
C SER A 88 11.26 -9.47 6.10
N GLN A 89 11.39 -8.30 5.46
CA GLN A 89 12.62 -7.52 5.49
C GLN A 89 12.60 -6.70 6.79
N LYS A 90 12.79 -7.38 7.92
CA LYS A 90 13.06 -6.69 9.17
C LYS A 90 14.31 -5.84 8.96
N ALA A 91 14.22 -4.55 9.25
CA ALA A 91 15.43 -3.75 9.39
C ALA A 91 16.30 -4.45 10.45
N LYS A 92 17.55 -4.77 10.12
CA LYS A 92 18.52 -5.19 11.13
C LYS A 92 18.53 -4.11 12.21
N LYS A 93 18.22 -4.54 13.42
CA LYS A 93 18.15 -3.71 14.63
C LYS A 93 19.51 -3.05 14.89
#